data_AF-A0A6P0NTW6-F1
#
_entry.id   AF-A0A6P0NTW6-F1
#
_cell.length_a   1.000
_cell.length_b   1.000
_cell.length_c   1.000
_cell.angle_alpha   90.00
_cell.angle_beta   90.00
_cell.angle_gamma   90.00
#
_symmetry.space_group_name_H-M   'P 1'
#
loop_
_entity.id
_entity.type
_entity.pdbx_description
1 polymer ?
#
loop_
_entity_poly.entity_id
_entity_poly.type
_entity_poly.pdbx_seq_one_letter_code
_entity_poly.pdbx_strand_id
1 'polypeptide(L)'
;MSVLAFEKRVVYNLFKTYGNQLKTREGYRKLKPVIALTITNFEMFEETAKYINHFVFKEKEQLFDYRDEEVAMIFVELPKFPKELEDLGGATLSFSSLEDLLNWLK
;
A
#
# COMPACT_ATOMS: atom_id res chain seq x y z
N MET A 1 -13.13 -5.17 -14.95
CA MET A 1 -13.24 -5.25 -13.48
C MET A 1 -13.60 -3.85 -13.00
N SER A 2 -14.62 -3.68 -12.15
CA SER A 2 -14.95 -2.34 -11.62
C SER A 2 -13.97 -1.93 -10.52
N VAL A 3 -13.85 -0.62 -10.26
CA VAL A 3 -13.04 -0.07 -9.15
C VAL A 3 -13.42 -0.74 -7.83
N LEU A 4 -14.73 -0.91 -7.58
CA LEU A 4 -15.24 -1.58 -6.38
C LEU A 4 -14.77 -3.05 -6.23
N ALA A 5 -14.73 -3.80 -7.34
CA ALA A 5 -14.24 -5.17 -7.31
C ALA A 5 -12.71 -5.23 -7.10
N PHE A 6 -11.99 -4.24 -7.63
CA PHE A 6 -10.55 -4.10 -7.45
C PHE A 6 -10.19 -3.80 -5.99
N GLU A 7 -10.88 -2.84 -5.36
CA GLU A 7 -10.69 -2.49 -3.95
C GLU A 7 -10.85 -3.71 -3.04
N LYS A 8 -11.94 -4.47 -3.20
CA LYS A 8 -12.17 -5.71 -2.46
C LYS A 8 -11.06 -6.72 -2.65
N ARG A 9 -10.46 -6.79 -3.85
CA ARG A 9 -9.35 -7.68 -4.15
C ARG A 9 -8.06 -7.26 -3.43
N VAL A 10 -7.77 -5.95 -3.37
CA VAL A 10 -6.61 -5.42 -2.63
C VAL A 10 -6.71 -5.79 -1.16
N VAL A 11 -7.86 -5.49 -0.54
CA VAL A 11 -8.14 -5.81 0.86
C VAL A 11 -8.05 -7.32 1.12
N TYR A 12 -8.69 -8.14 0.27
CA TYR A 12 -8.63 -9.60 0.37
C TYR A 12 -7.20 -10.11 0.30
N ASN A 13 -6.40 -9.63 -0.66
CA ASN A 13 -5.02 -10.06 -0.84
C ASN A 13 -4.12 -9.66 0.34
N LEU A 14 -4.31 -8.45 0.90
CA LEU A 14 -3.58 -7.99 2.08
C LEU A 14 -3.79 -8.94 3.25
N PHE A 15 -5.05 -9.16 3.65
CA PHE A 15 -5.36 -9.99 4.81
C PHE A 15 -5.07 -11.47 4.57
N LYS A 16 -5.25 -11.96 3.34
CA LYS A 16 -4.84 -13.32 2.96
C LYS A 16 -3.34 -13.50 3.08
N THR A 17 -2.55 -12.53 2.62
CA THR A 17 -1.08 -12.57 2.73
C THR A 17 -0.66 -12.54 4.20
N TYR A 18 -1.25 -11.66 5.00
CA TYR A 18 -0.98 -11.57 6.43
C TYR A 18 -1.29 -12.88 7.16
N GLY A 19 -2.49 -13.46 6.95
CA GLY A 19 -2.91 -14.70 7.60
C GLY A 19 -2.16 -15.95 7.13
N ASN A 20 -1.77 -16.00 5.86
CA ASN A 20 -1.06 -17.15 5.28
C ASN A 20 0.41 -17.27 5.72
N GLN A 21 0.94 -16.29 6.47
CA GLN A 21 2.30 -16.37 7.01
C GLN A 21 2.48 -17.54 7.99
N LEU A 22 1.41 -17.93 8.69
CA LEU A 22 1.48 -18.96 9.72
C LEU A 22 1.12 -20.33 9.14
N LYS A 23 1.96 -21.31 9.43
CA LYS A 23 1.62 -22.73 9.31
C LYS A 23 0.82 -23.20 10.52
N THR A 24 0.17 -24.35 10.38
CA THR A 24 -0.56 -25.00 11.47
C THR A 24 0.32 -25.12 12.72
N ARG A 25 -0.19 -24.68 13.87
CA ARG A 25 0.49 -24.66 15.20
C ARG A 25 1.63 -23.65 15.36
N GLU A 26 1.85 -22.73 14.42
CA GLU A 26 2.77 -21.61 14.65
C GLU A 26 2.15 -20.53 15.54
N GLY A 27 2.97 -19.93 16.40
CA GLY A 27 2.53 -18.86 17.30
C GLY A 27 2.45 -17.50 16.59
N TYR A 28 1.49 -16.67 16.98
CA TYR A 28 1.24 -15.35 16.37
C TYR A 28 2.42 -14.36 16.46
N ARG A 29 3.37 -14.56 17.38
CA ARG A 29 4.61 -13.74 17.47
C ARG A 29 5.50 -13.84 16.23
N LYS A 30 5.25 -14.80 15.34
CA LYS A 30 5.97 -14.96 14.06
C LYS A 30 5.40 -14.09 12.94
N LEU A 31 4.20 -13.53 13.12
CA LEU A 31 3.61 -12.62 12.13
C LEU A 31 4.57 -11.46 11.89
N LYS A 32 4.71 -11.10 10.62
CA LYS A 32 5.42 -9.91 10.18
C LYS A 32 4.42 -8.93 9.59
N PRO A 33 4.69 -7.62 9.71
CA PRO A 33 3.92 -6.61 9.03
C PRO A 33 3.82 -6.87 7.53
N VAL A 34 2.65 -6.59 6.94
CA VAL A 34 2.42 -6.70 5.49
C VAL A 34 1.94 -5.37 4.94
N ILE A 35 2.61 -4.89 3.91
CA ILE A 35 2.24 -3.66 3.22
C ILE A 35 1.81 -3.99 1.80
N ALA A 36 0.55 -3.68 1.48
CA ALA A 36 0.01 -3.84 0.14
C ALA A 36 0.32 -2.60 -0.70
N LEU A 37 1.32 -2.71 -1.58
CA LEU A 37 1.59 -1.72 -2.61
C LEU A 37 0.70 -1.99 -3.83
N THR A 38 -0.14 -1.03 -4.18
CA THR A 38 -1.08 -1.11 -5.30
C THR A 38 -0.83 0.04 -6.26
N ILE A 39 -0.55 -0.29 -7.52
CA ILE A 39 -0.34 0.70 -8.60
C ILE A 39 -1.54 0.64 -9.54
N THR A 40 -2.17 1.78 -9.81
CA THR A 40 -3.35 1.88 -10.68
C THR A 40 -3.10 2.82 -11.84
N ASN A 41 -3.67 2.52 -13.00
CA ASN A 41 -3.69 3.40 -14.18
C ASN A 41 -5.02 4.17 -14.32
N PHE A 42 -5.78 4.26 -13.22
CA PHE A 42 -7.06 4.95 -13.10
C PHE A 42 -7.11 5.65 -11.73
N GLU A 43 -7.94 6.68 -11.65
CA GLU A 43 -8.21 7.37 -10.39
C GLU A 43 -9.16 6.53 -9.53
N MET A 44 -8.71 6.27 -8.30
CA MET A 44 -9.41 5.49 -7.29
C MET A 44 -9.93 6.38 -6.16
N PHE A 45 -9.22 7.46 -5.83
CA PHE A 45 -9.56 8.38 -4.73
C PHE A 45 -9.79 9.80 -5.25
N GLU A 46 -11.04 10.16 -5.55
CA GLU A 46 -11.38 11.49 -6.07
C GLU A 46 -11.18 12.59 -5.01
N GLU A 47 -11.11 12.23 -3.73
CA GLU A 47 -10.99 13.14 -2.59
C GLU A 47 -9.59 13.75 -2.44
N THR A 48 -8.61 13.26 -3.20
CA THR A 48 -7.20 13.67 -3.06
C THR A 48 -6.52 13.77 -4.43
N ALA A 49 -5.82 14.89 -4.65
CA ALA A 49 -4.95 15.06 -5.82
C ALA A 49 -3.59 14.34 -5.66
N LYS A 50 -3.31 13.74 -4.50
CA LYS A 50 -2.06 13.00 -4.29
C LYS A 50 -2.05 11.75 -5.14
N TYR A 51 -0.94 11.54 -5.84
CA TYR A 51 -0.70 10.32 -6.59
C TYR A 51 -0.23 9.16 -5.71
N ILE A 52 0.18 9.42 -4.45
CA ILE A 52 0.46 8.39 -3.45
C ILE A 52 -0.41 8.61 -2.22
N ASN A 53 -1.09 7.55 -1.79
CA ASN A 53 -1.90 7.55 -0.58
C ASN A 53 -1.50 6.35 0.30
N HIS A 54 -1.20 6.63 1.57
CA HIS A 54 -0.83 5.63 2.58
C HIS A 54 -1.95 5.52 3.60
N PHE A 55 -2.56 4.34 3.68
CA PHE A 55 -3.64 4.00 4.59
C PHE A 55 -3.13 3.05 5.67
N VAL A 56 -3.41 3.42 6.93
CA VAL A 56 -2.98 2.72 8.14
C VAL A 56 -4.16 2.55 9.10
N PHE A 57 -4.03 1.69 10.11
CA PHE A 57 -5.04 1.57 11.16
C PHE A 57 -4.93 2.69 12.18
N LYS A 58 -6.05 3.38 12.40
CA LYS A 58 -6.17 4.50 13.32
C LYS A 58 -7.41 4.36 14.19
N GLU A 59 -7.35 4.92 15.39
CA GLU A 59 -8.56 5.23 16.17
C GLU A 59 -9.40 6.24 15.37
N LYS A 60 -10.73 6.09 15.39
CA LYS A 60 -11.63 6.77 14.45
C LYS A 60 -11.82 8.25 14.77
N GLU A 61 -11.85 8.63 16.04
CA GLU A 61 -12.21 10.00 16.46
C GLU A 61 -10.97 10.89 16.63
N GLN A 62 -9.92 10.36 17.25
CA GLN A 62 -8.68 11.05 17.57
C GLN A 62 -7.56 10.80 16.54
N LEU A 63 -7.75 9.84 15.62
CA LEU A 63 -6.86 9.58 14.48
C LEU A 63 -5.41 9.18 14.83
N PHE A 64 -5.15 8.77 16.08
CA PHE A 64 -3.87 8.20 16.48
C PHE A 64 -3.71 6.76 15.98
N ASP A 65 -2.47 6.32 15.78
CA ASP A 65 -2.16 5.02 15.20
C ASP A 65 -2.47 3.87 16.15
N TYR A 66 -3.03 2.79 15.59
CA TYR A 66 -3.22 1.55 16.34
C TYR A 66 -1.88 0.84 16.55
N ARG A 67 -1.28 1.03 17.73
CA ARG A 67 -0.03 0.36 18.18
C ARG A 67 0.99 0.19 17.04
N ASP A 68 1.58 -1.00 16.91
CA ASP A 68 2.51 -1.34 15.85
C ASP A 68 1.76 -1.57 14.52
N GLU A 69 2.31 -1.03 13.43
CA GLU A 69 1.74 -1.17 12.09
C GLU A 69 1.93 -2.61 11.57
N GLU A 70 0.93 -3.46 11.81
CA GLU A 70 0.93 -4.85 11.32
C GLU A 70 0.46 -4.98 9.86
N VAL A 71 -0.36 -4.04 9.40
CA VAL A 71 -0.79 -3.98 8.00
C VAL A 71 -0.95 -2.54 7.54
N ALA A 72 -0.57 -2.29 6.29
CA ALA A 72 -0.80 -1.00 5.63
C ALA A 72 -1.13 -1.18 4.15
N MET A 73 -1.70 -0.15 3.55
CA MET A 73 -1.91 -0.07 2.10
C MET A 73 -1.29 1.20 1.56
N ILE A 74 -0.49 1.06 0.50
CA ILE A 74 0.07 2.17 -0.26
C ILE A 74 -0.53 2.09 -1.66
N PHE A 75 -1.19 3.14 -2.10
CA PHE A 75 -1.71 3.28 -3.45
C PHE A 75 -0.88 4.29 -4.23
N VAL A 76 -0.52 3.94 -5.45
CA VAL A 76 0.14 4.81 -6.44
C VAL A 76 -0.77 4.93 -7.66
N GLU A 77 -1.38 6.10 -7.85
CA GLU A 77 -2.31 6.39 -8.94
C GLU A 77 -1.56 7.08 -10.09
N LEU A 78 -1.22 6.33 -11.13
CA LEU A 78 -0.45 6.82 -12.27
C LEU A 78 -1.07 8.02 -13.01
N PRO A 79 -2.41 8.16 -13.16
CA PRO A 79 -3.00 9.33 -13.80
C PRO A 79 -2.72 10.65 -13.07
N LYS A 80 -2.39 10.58 -11.77
CA LYS A 80 -2.03 11.74 -10.94
C LYS A 80 -0.52 11.96 -10.87
N PHE A 81 0.27 11.07 -11.50
CA PHE A 81 1.73 11.12 -11.44
C PHE A 81 2.24 12.41 -12.11
N PRO A 82 3.02 13.25 -11.42
CA PRO A 82 3.31 14.61 -11.87
C PRO A 82 4.39 14.70 -12.96
N LYS A 83 5.06 13.59 -13.31
CA LYS A 83 6.12 13.54 -14.31
C LYS A 83 5.67 12.70 -15.49
N GLU A 84 6.15 13.03 -16.69
CA GLU A 84 5.93 12.16 -17.85
C GLU A 84 6.67 10.84 -17.66
N LEU A 85 6.11 9.75 -18.19
CA LEU A 85 6.74 8.42 -18.09
C LEU A 85 8.15 8.41 -18.71
N GLU A 86 8.42 9.28 -19.70
CA GLU A 86 9.74 9.44 -20.28
C GLU A 86 10.77 10.04 -19.31
N ASP A 87 10.35 10.86 -18.33
CA ASP A 87 11.20 11.49 -17.33
C ASP A 87 11.63 10.54 -16.20
N LEU A 88 10.96 9.38 -16.08
CA LEU A 88 11.31 8.36 -15.09
C LEU A 88 12.63 7.66 -15.40
N GLY A 89 13.11 7.74 -16.65
CA GLY A 89 14.29 7.04 -17.14
C GLY A 89 14.10 5.52 -17.12
N GLY A 90 14.64 4.82 -18.12
CA GLY A 90 14.58 3.35 -18.17
C GLY A 90 15.40 2.61 -17.09
N ALA A 91 15.70 3.27 -15.97
CA ALA A 91 16.52 2.72 -14.90
C ALA A 91 15.71 1.73 -14.04
N THR A 92 16.28 0.56 -13.81
CA THR A 92 15.80 -0.34 -12.76
C THR A 92 16.06 0.31 -11.41
N LEU A 93 15.00 0.71 -10.72
CA LEU A 93 15.08 1.24 -9.36
C LEU A 93 14.97 0.07 -8.37
N SER A 94 15.97 -0.05 -7.50
CA SER A 94 15.96 -1.01 -6.39
C SER A 94 15.77 -0.26 -5.07
N PHE A 95 14.79 -0.66 -4.28
CA PHE A 95 14.53 -0.12 -2.95
C PHE A 95 14.88 -1.16 -1.89
N SER A 96 15.71 -0.78 -0.92
CA SER A 96 16.10 -1.63 0.21
C SER A 96 15.10 -1.61 1.36
N SER A 97 14.25 -0.59 1.43
CA SER A 97 13.21 -0.44 2.44
C SER A 97 11.98 0.30 1.89
N LEU A 98 10.88 0.24 2.64
CA LEU A 98 9.68 1.03 2.35
C LEU A 98 9.94 2.52 2.52
N GLU A 99 10.82 2.89 3.44
CA GLU A 99 11.21 4.28 3.66
C GLU A 99 11.98 4.83 2.46
N ASP A 100 12.85 4.01 1.84
CA ASP A 100 13.52 4.35 0.58
C ASP A 100 12.52 4.53 -0.56
N LEU A 101 11.57 3.62 -0.69
CA LEU A 101 10.50 3.71 -1.69
C LEU A 101 9.64 4.96 -1.47
N LEU A 102 9.20 5.21 -0.24
CA LEU A 102 8.40 6.37 0.11
C LEU A 102 9.16 7.69 -0.07
N ASN A 103 10.47 7.71 0.16
CA ASN A 103 11.29 8.89 -0.07
C ASN A 103 11.55 9.15 -1.55
N TRP A 104 11.74 8.11 -2.36
CA TRP A 104 11.84 8.24 -3.82
C TRP A 104 10.53 8.74 -4.45
N LEU A 105 9.41 8.35 -3.86
CA LEU A 105 8.06 8.74 -4.24
C LEU A 105 7.67 10.18 -3.80
N LYS A 106 8.51 10.91 -3.06
CA LYS A 106 8.25 12.33 -2.71
C LYS A 106 8.85 13.26 -3.76
#